data_AF-A0A837B5Q1-F1
#
_entry.id   AF-A0A837B5Q1-F1
#
_cell.length_a   1.000
_cell.length_b   1.000
_cell.length_c   1.000
_cell.angle_alpha   90.00
_cell.angle_beta   90.00
_cell.angle_gamma   90.00
#
_symmetry.space_group_name_H-M   'P 1'
#
loop_
_entity.id
_entity.type
_entity.pdbx_description
1 polymer ?
#
loop_
_entity_poly.entity_id
_entity_poly.type
_entity_poly.pdbx_seq_one_letter_code
_entity_poly.pdbx_strand_id
1 'polypeptide(L)' 'MMVPSLALVPGEPAGIGPELCVRLAQRPRSDAHLIAYADPDTLHSAAKALLLSIRLLDPDQPARAPGDLPLHD' A
#
# COMPACT_ATOMS: atom_id res chain seq x y z
N MET A 1 -10.91 -15.31 14.86
CA MET A 1 -11.57 -14.79 13.65
C MET A 1 -10.56 -14.76 12.52
N MET A 2 -10.98 -15.09 11.29
CA MET A 2 -10.11 -15.00 10.11
C MET A 2 -9.92 -13.54 9.72
N VAL A 3 -8.67 -13.12 9.49
CA VAL A 3 -8.35 -11.78 8.97
C VAL A 3 -8.59 -11.81 7.45
N PRO A 4 -9.48 -10.97 6.90
CA PRO A 4 -9.77 -10.97 5.47
C PRO A 4 -8.61 -10.38 4.67
N SER A 5 -8.39 -10.91 3.47
CA SER A 5 -7.54 -10.28 2.45
C SER A 5 -8.40 -9.36 1.59
N LEU A 6 -7.99 -8.09 1.47
CA LEU A 6 -8.70 -7.06 0.72
C LEU A 6 -7.79 -6.46 -0.34
N ALA A 7 -8.30 -6.34 -1.56
CA ALA A 7 -7.64 -5.60 -2.62
C ALA A 7 -7.76 -4.09 -2.37
N LEU A 8 -6.63 -3.40 -2.41
CA LEU A 8 -6.52 -1.95 -2.33
C LEU A 8 -6.18 -1.41 -3.72
N VAL A 9 -7.15 -0.79 -4.39
CA VAL A 9 -6.98 -0.26 -5.75
C VAL A 9 -6.83 1.27 -5.65
N PRO A 10 -5.66 1.85 -5.91
CA PRO A 10 -5.45 3.30 -5.79
C PRO A 10 -6.25 4.12 -6.81
N GLY A 11 -6.68 3.52 -7.92
CA GLY A 11 -7.40 4.20 -8.99
C GLY A 11 -6.46 4.94 -9.93
N GLU A 12 -6.79 6.18 -10.30
CA GLU A 12 -6.04 6.98 -11.27
C GLU A 12 -4.66 7.41 -10.72
N PRO A 13 -3.53 7.11 -11.41
CA PRO A 13 -2.19 7.49 -10.99
C PRO A 13 -1.96 8.99 -10.75
N ALA A 14 -2.63 9.85 -11.53
CA ALA A 14 -2.54 11.31 -11.36
C ALA A 14 -3.52 11.87 -10.30
N GLY A 15 -4.41 11.02 -9.76
CA GLY A 15 -5.30 11.37 -8.66
C GLY A 15 -4.62 11.26 -7.30
N ILE A 16 -5.38 11.48 -6.22
CA ILE A 16 -4.85 11.41 -4.84
C ILE A 16 -4.79 9.99 -4.27
N GLY A 17 -5.31 9.00 -4.99
CA GLY A 17 -5.48 7.64 -4.51
C GLY A 17 -4.16 6.95 -4.13
N PRO A 18 -3.09 7.07 -4.93
CA PRO A 18 -1.75 6.61 -4.55
C PRO A 18 -1.26 7.21 -3.23
N GLU A 19 -1.38 8.53 -3.03
CA GLU A 19 -0.98 9.18 -1.77
C GLU A 19 -1.80 8.67 -0.57
N LEU A 20 -3.10 8.45 -0.76
CA LEU A 20 -3.95 7.88 0.29
C LEU A 20 -3.53 6.46 0.65
N CYS A 21 -3.17 5.63 -0.33
CA CYS A 21 -2.66 4.27 -0.11
C CYS A 21 -1.33 4.29 0.66
N VAL A 22 -0.40 5.17 0.27
CA VAL A 22 0.89 5.35 0.98
C VAL A 22 0.65 5.76 2.43
N ARG A 23 -0.24 6.73 2.68
CA ARG A 23 -0.58 7.17 4.04
C ARG A 23 -1.24 6.07 4.85
N LEU A 24 -2.08 5.25 4.22
CA LEU A 24 -2.70 4.09 4.86
C LEU A 24 -1.65 3.05 5.26
N ALA A 25 -0.66 2.76 4.41
CA ALA A 25 0.43 1.83 4.69
C ALA A 25 1.29 2.25 5.89
N GLN A 26 1.34 3.53 6.25
CA GLN A 26 2.03 4.00 7.47
C GLN A 26 1.36 3.54 8.77
N ARG A 27 0.17 2.94 8.72
CA ARG A 27 -0.60 2.50 9.88
C ARG A 27 -0.84 0.99 9.79
N PRO A 28 0.07 0.15 10.32
CA PRO A 28 -0.12 -1.30 10.36
C PRO A 28 -1.48 -1.66 10.95
N ARG A 29 -2.13 -2.65 10.35
CA ARG A 29 -3.49 -3.09 10.70
C ARG A 29 -3.48 -4.54 11.13
N SER A 30 -4.40 -4.88 12.05
CA SER A 30 -4.63 -6.25 12.51
C SER A 30 -5.98 -6.81 12.08
N ASP A 31 -6.83 -6.00 11.45
CA ASP A 31 -8.20 -6.32 11.07
C ASP A 31 -8.37 -6.70 9.60
N ALA A 32 -7.36 -6.47 8.75
CA ALA A 32 -7.33 -6.88 7.35
C ALA A 32 -5.89 -7.01 6.83
N HIS A 33 -5.69 -7.90 5.85
CA HIS A 33 -4.49 -7.96 5.03
C HIS A 33 -4.75 -7.21 3.72
N LEU A 34 -4.09 -6.06 3.54
CA LEU A 34 -4.27 -5.22 2.36
C LEU A 34 -3.22 -5.55 1.31
N ILE A 35 -3.66 -5.76 0.07
CA ILE A 35 -2.80 -5.99 -1.09
C ILE A 35 -3.10 -4.90 -2.10
N ALA A 36 -2.12 -4.05 -2.40
CA ALA A 36 -2.27 -3.03 -3.42
C ALA A 36 -2.25 -3.66 -4.81
N TYR A 37 -3.12 -3.18 -5.70
CA TYR A 37 -3.11 -3.51 -7.12
C TYR A 37 -2.78 -2.23 -7.88
N ALA A 38 -1.51 -2.04 -8.21
CA ALA A 38 -1.01 -0.79 -8.73
C ALA A 38 0.37 -0.92 -9.38
N ASP A 39 0.68 0.01 -10.26
CA ASP A 39 2.02 0.20 -10.76
C ASP A 39 2.98 0.63 -9.60
N PRO A 40 4.15 -0.04 -9.43
CA PRO A 40 5.09 0.27 -8.36
C PRO A 40 5.66 1.69 -8.42
N ASP A 41 5.90 2.23 -9.62
CA ASP A 41 6.50 3.55 -9.81
C ASP A 41 5.54 4.66 -9.38
N THR A 42 4.24 4.44 -9.57
CA THR A 42 3.17 5.32 -9.09
C THR A 42 3.20 5.43 -7.56
N LEU A 43 3.31 4.30 -6.85
CA LEU A 43 3.38 4.28 -5.37
C LEU A 43 4.68 4.90 -4.83
N HIS A 44 5.83 4.62 -5.47
CA HIS A 44 7.10 5.26 -5.10
C HIS A 44 7.07 6.77 -5.33
N SER A 45 6.49 7.23 -6.44
CA SER A 45 6.35 8.65 -6.76
C SER A 45 5.47 9.36 -5.74
N ALA A 46 4.33 8.75 -5.37
CA ALA A 46 3.47 9.26 -4.31
C ALA A 46 4.18 9.31 -2.95
N ALA A 47 4.92 8.27 -2.57
CA ALA A 47 5.68 8.24 -1.33
C ALA A 47 6.76 9.34 -1.28
N LYS A 48 7.47 9.55 -2.38
CA LYS A 48 8.44 10.64 -2.53
C LYS A 48 7.79 12.01 -2.39
N ALA A 49 6.66 12.26 -3.04
CA ALA A 49 5.93 13.52 -2.94
C ALA A 49 5.46 13.82 -1.50
N LEU A 50 5.12 12.78 -0.75
CA LEU A 50 4.70 12.88 0.65
C LEU A 50 5.84 12.94 1.67
N LEU A 51 7.10 12.75 1.24
CA LEU A 51 8.25 12.57 2.13
C LEU A 51 8.05 11.39 3.11
N LEU A 52 7.44 10.31 2.64
CA LEU A 52 7.21 9.09 3.40
C LEU A 52 8.03 7.94 2.82
N SER A 53 8.47 7.02 3.69
CA SER A 53 9.10 5.78 3.25
C SER A 53 8.02 4.75 2.91
N ILE A 54 8.21 4.03 1.81
CA ILE A 54 7.38 2.88 1.45
C ILE A 54 8.30 1.71 1.09
N ARG A 55 7.88 0.52 1.50
CA ARG A 55 8.53 -0.74 1.16
C ARG A 55 7.47 -1.63 0.52
N LEU A 56 7.56 -1.77 -0.79
CA LEU A 56 6.68 -2.67 -1.54
C LEU A 56 7.13 -4.11 -1.30
N LEU A 57 6.19 -4.98 -0.97
CA LEU A 57 6.43 -6.40 -0.64
C LEU A 57 5.77 -7.29 -1.68
N ASP A 58 6.19 -8.56 -1.75
CA ASP A 58 5.43 -9.55 -2.51
C ASP A 58 3.98 -9.64 -1.97
N PRO A 59 2.98 -9.95 -2.82
CA PRO A 59 1.56 -9.96 -2.43
C PRO A 59 1.25 -10.80 -1.18
N ASP A 60 1.96 -11.91 -1.01
CA ASP A 60 1.74 -12.87 0.08
C ASP A 60 2.51 -12.51 1.37
N GLN A 61 3.38 -11.50 1.31
CA GLN A 61 4.11 -11.07 2.50
C GLN A 61 3.19 -10.22 3.41
N PRO A 62 3.27 -10.41 4.75
CA PRO A 62 2.51 -9.59 5.69
C PRO A 62 3.17 -8.22 5.88
N ALA A 63 2.38 -7.15 5.88
CA ALA A 63 2.83 -5.83 6.33
C ALA A 63 3.03 -5.83 7.85
N ARG A 64 4.24 -5.51 8.33
CA ARG A 64 4.58 -5.57 9.76
C ARG A 64 5.04 -4.23 10.32
N ALA A 65 5.56 -3.35 9.48
CA ALA A 65 6.03 -2.03 9.86
C ALA A 65 5.28 -0.93 9.09
N PRO A 66 5.25 0.32 9.63
CA PRO A 66 4.81 1.47 8.86
C PRO A 66 5.52 1.56 7.51
N GLY A 67 4.73 1.67 6.44
CA GLY A 67 5.23 1.77 5.08
C GLY A 67 5.40 0.42 4.36
N ASP A 68 5.26 -0.72 5.04
CA ASP A 68 5.13 -2.00 4.35
C ASP A 68 3.80 -2.04 3.57
N LEU A 69 3.86 -2.34 2.27
CA LEU A 69 2.67 -2.49 1.43
C LEU A 69 2.86 -3.70 0.47
N PRO A 70 2.15 -4.81 0.69
CA PRO A 70 2.07 -5.91 -0.27
C PRO A 70 1.50 -5.40 -1.58
N LEU A 71 2.12 -5.78 -2.69
CA LEU A 71 1.80 -5.27 -4.01
C LEU A 71 1.67 -6.40 -5.02
N HIS A 72 0.59 -6.33 -5.79
CA HIS A 72 0.43 -7.04 -7.06
C HIS A 72 0.51 -5.99 -8.18
N ASP A 73 1.46 -6.14 -9.09
CA ASP A 73 1.74 -5.22 -10.20
C ASP A 73 0.84 -5.45 -11.43
#